data_AF-A0A6G2X9Z1-F1
#
_entry.id   AF-A0A6G2X9Z1-F1
#
_cell.length_a   1.000
_cell.length_b   1.000
_cell.length_c   1.000
_cell.angle_alpha   90.00
_cell.angle_beta   90.00
_cell.angle_gamma   90.00
#
_symmetry.space_group_name_H-M   'P 1'
#
loop_
_entity.id
_entity.type
_entity.pdbx_description
1 polymer ?
#
loop_
_entity_poly.entity_id
_entity_poly.type
_entity_poly.pdbx_seq_one_letter_code
_entity_poly.pdbx_strand_id
1 'polypeptide(L)' 'MVHQPRDRATGEEGMTLEEHAKAIEDAIQAAHNDGFELDDGNGEPIHVMELNAIHDGSFDRWVYIDLPEPTYY' A
#
# COMPACT_ATOMS: atom_id res chain seq x y z
N MET A 1 39.00 19.41 -20.92
CA MET A 1 37.75 19.19 -20.16
C MET A 1 36.85 18.34 -21.03
N VAL A 2 36.72 17.06 -20.69
CA VAL A 2 35.91 16.13 -21.47
C VAL A 2 34.51 16.18 -20.87
N HIS A 3 33.53 16.64 -21.65
CA HIS A 3 32.12 16.38 -21.36
C HIS A 3 31.93 14.86 -21.35
N GLN A 4 31.76 14.26 -20.17
CA GLN A 4 31.19 12.92 -20.11
C GLN A 4 29.68 13.05 -20.35
N PRO A 5 29.11 12.42 -21.38
CA PRO A 5 27.67 12.21 -21.46
C PRO A 5 27.29 11.28 -20.30
N ARG A 6 26.36 11.72 -19.45
CA ARG A 6 25.74 10.86 -18.44
C ARG A 6 24.73 9.94 -19.13
N ASP A 7 25.23 8.98 -19.89
CA ASP A 7 24.48 7.79 -20.25
C ASP A 7 24.77 6.71 -19.20
N ARG A 8 23.86 6.58 -18.24
CA ARG A 8 23.47 5.26 -17.75
C ARG A 8 22.13 5.37 -17.07
N ALA A 9 21.13 4.80 -17.72
CA ALA A 9 19.87 4.41 -17.11
C ALA A 9 20.16 3.76 -15.75
N THR A 10 19.85 4.46 -14.67
CA THR A 10 19.50 3.78 -13.42
C THR A 10 18.08 3.31 -13.65
N GLY A 11 17.95 2.05 -14.07
CA GLY A 11 16.75 1.28 -13.75
C GLY A 11 16.66 1.22 -12.24
N GLU A 12 16.20 2.30 -11.62
CA GLU A 12 15.54 2.18 -10.34
C GLU A 12 14.25 1.44 -10.69
N GLU A 13 14.30 0.12 -10.52
CA GLU A 13 13.14 -0.74 -10.29
C GLU A 13 12.49 -0.29 -8.98
N GLY A 14 12.10 0.98 -8.90
CA GLY A 14 11.15 1.45 -7.93
C GLY A 14 9.87 0.70 -8.22
N MET A 15 9.45 -0.10 -7.25
CA MET A 15 8.17 -0.79 -7.27
C MET A 15 7.10 0.11 -7.90
N THR A 16 6.42 -0.40 -8.93
CA THR A 16 5.31 0.34 -9.56
C THR A 16 4.25 0.64 -8.51
N LEU A 17 3.42 1.66 -8.76
CA LEU A 17 2.35 2.00 -7.80
C LEU A 17 1.40 0.83 -7.59
N GLU A 18 1.16 0.03 -8.64
CA GLU A 18 0.38 -1.20 -8.61
C GLU A 18 1.03 -2.28 -7.75
N GLU A 19 2.33 -2.52 -7.92
CA GLU A 19 3.08 -3.46 -7.08
C GLU A 19 3.15 -2.98 -5.61
N HIS A 20 3.20 -1.67 -5.38
CA HIS A 20 3.19 -1.08 -4.05
C HIS A 20 1.85 -1.23 -3.35
N ALA A 21 0.76 -0.97 -4.06
CA ALA A 21 -0.59 -1.22 -3.56
C ALA A 21 -0.79 -2.70 -3.21
N LYS A 22 -0.33 -3.61 -4.09
CA LYS A 22 -0.38 -5.04 -3.82
C LYS A 22 0.44 -5.45 -2.59
N ALA A 23 1.63 -4.88 -2.41
CA ALA A 23 2.47 -5.18 -1.26
C ALA A 23 1.83 -4.71 0.06
N ILE A 24 1.11 -3.58 0.04
CA ILE A 24 0.34 -3.10 1.21
C ILE A 24 -0.80 -4.07 1.52
N GLU A 25 -1.57 -4.50 0.52
CA GLU A 25 -2.67 -5.46 0.69
C GLU A 25 -2.16 -6.79 1.26
N ASP A 26 -1.09 -7.34 0.67
CA ASP A 26 -0.48 -8.60 1.11
C ASP A 26 0.05 -8.47 2.56
N ALA A 27 0.60 -7.31 2.94
CA ALA A 27 1.10 -7.06 4.30
C ALA A 27 -0.04 -6.97 5.33
N ILE A 28 -1.15 -6.30 5.00
CA ILE A 28 -2.34 -6.22 5.87
C ILE A 28 -2.90 -7.63 6.10
N GLN A 29 -3.00 -8.44 5.05
CA GLN A 29 -3.50 -9.80 5.16
C GLN A 29 -2.59 -10.70 6.00
N ALA A 30 -1.26 -10.54 5.86
CA ALA A 30 -0.29 -11.26 6.67
C ALA A 30 -0.38 -10.89 8.16
N ALA A 31 -0.47 -9.60 8.48
CA ALA A 31 -0.64 -9.12 9.85
C ALA A 31 -1.89 -9.70 10.51
N HIS A 32 -3.02 -9.73 9.79
CA HIS A 32 -4.24 -10.35 10.27
C HIS A 32 -4.07 -11.85 10.56
N ASN A 33 -3.40 -12.60 9.67
CA ASN A 33 -3.16 -14.03 9.89
C ASN A 33 -2.25 -14.30 11.09
N ASP A 34 -1.39 -13.36 11.44
CA ASP A 34 -0.54 -13.40 12.63
C ASP A 34 -1.27 -12.92 13.90
N GLY A 35 -2.56 -12.54 13.79
CA GLY A 35 -3.41 -12.10 14.91
C GLY A 35 -3.28 -10.61 15.24
N PHE A 36 -2.69 -9.81 14.35
CA PHE A 36 -2.66 -8.36 14.48
C PHE A 36 -3.81 -7.75 13.69
N GLU A 37 -4.63 -6.96 14.37
CA GLU A 37 -5.77 -6.26 13.78
C GLU A 37 -5.48 -4.75 13.71
N LEU A 38 -6.15 -4.08 12.77
CA LEU A 38 -6.07 -2.63 12.65
C LEU A 38 -7.15 -1.99 13.53
N ASP A 39 -6.77 -0.96 14.29
CA ASP A 39 -7.68 -0.17 15.11
C ASP A 39 -7.77 1.29 14.64
N ASP A 40 -8.84 1.99 15.04
CA ASP A 40 -9.13 3.39 14.68
C ASP A 40 -8.33 4.43 15.49
N GLY A 41 -7.37 3.99 16.30
CA GLY A 41 -6.62 4.79 17.28
C GLY A 41 -7.27 4.85 18.66
N ASN A 42 -8.50 4.34 18.82
CA ASN A 42 -9.19 4.20 20.10
C ASN A 42 -9.24 2.73 20.59
N GLY A 43 -8.61 1.81 19.85
CA GLY A 43 -8.68 0.37 20.12
C GLY A 43 -9.95 -0.30 19.58
N GLU A 44 -10.78 0.41 18.81
CA GLU A 44 -11.92 -0.19 18.12
C GLU A 44 -11.44 -0.75 16.77
N PRO A 45 -11.78 -2.00 16.43
CA PRO A 45 -11.36 -2.59 15.17
C PRO A 45 -11.99 -1.87 13.98
N ILE A 46 -11.19 -1.64 12.94
CA ILE A 46 -11.69 -1.10 11.68
C ILE A 46 -12.07 -2.24 10.73
N HIS A 47 -13.29 -2.18 10.20
CA HIS A 47 -13.81 -3.19 9.26
C HIS A 47 -13.64 -2.79 7.79
N VAL A 48 -13.38 -1.50 7.55
CA VAL A 48 -13.25 -0.95 6.20
C VAL A 48 -12.09 0.04 6.21
N MET A 49 -11.21 -0.07 5.22
CA MET A 49 -10.14 0.89 4.99
C MET A 49 -10.36 1.66 3.70
N GLU A 50 -10.23 2.99 3.79
CA GLU A 50 -10.21 3.88 2.63
C GLU A 50 -8.79 4.01 2.09
N LEU A 51 -8.60 3.59 0.85
CA LEU A 51 -7.34 3.70 0.13
C LEU A 51 -7.46 4.69 -1.03
N ASN A 52 -6.40 5.47 -1.22
CA ASN A 52 -6.25 6.31 -2.41
C ASN A 52 -5.84 5.45 -3.60
N ALA A 53 -6.67 5.37 -4.64
CA ALA A 53 -6.24 4.86 -5.93
C ALA A 53 -5.52 5.96 -6.72
N ILE A 54 -4.27 5.67 -7.08
CA ILE A 54 -3.44 6.55 -7.91
C ILE A 54 -3.37 5.95 -9.31
N HIS A 55 -3.66 6.75 -10.34
CA HIS A 55 -3.53 6.39 -11.74
C HIS A 55 -2.61 7.40 -12.43
N ASP A 56 -1.59 6.92 -13.15
CA ASP A 56 -0.57 7.76 -13.81
C ASP A 56 0.05 8.82 -12.87
N GLY A 57 0.32 8.43 -11.62
CA GLY A 57 0.93 9.31 -10.61
C GLY A 57 0.00 10.42 -10.08
N SER A 58 -1.29 10.39 -10.43
CA SER A 58 -2.30 11.34 -9.95
C SER A 58 -3.40 10.63 -9.17
N PHE A 59 -3.94 11.32 -8.17
CA PHE A 59 -5.13 10.84 -7.47
C PHE A 59 -6.29 10.67 -8.47
N ASP A 60 -6.88 9.47 -8.49
CA ASP A 60 -8.05 9.15 -9.30
C ASP A 60 -9.31 9.13 -8.43
N ARG A 61 -9.35 8.22 -7.45
CA ARG A 61 -10.52 8.01 -6.60
C ARG A 61 -10.16 7.34 -5.27
N TRP A 62 -11.13 7.37 -4.35
CA TRP A 62 -11.12 6.53 -3.16
C TRP A 62 -11.62 5.12 -3.51
N VAL A 63 -10.94 4.11 -2.99
CA VAL A 63 -11.34 2.70 -3.07
C VAL A 63 -11.46 2.16 -1.65
N TYR A 64 -12.49 1.36 -1.43
CA TYR A 64 -12.76 0.73 -0.15
C TYR A 64 -12.30 -0.71 -0.23
N ILE A 65 -11.50 -1.14 0.75
CA ILE A 65 -11.20 -2.55 0.96
C ILE A 65 -11.90 -3.01 2.24
N ASP A 66 -12.55 -4.16 2.14
CA ASP A 66 -13.11 -4.84 3.30
C ASP A 66 -11.95 -5.47 4.08
N LEU A 67 -11.86 -5.15 5.36
CA LEU A 67 -10.90 -5.78 6.25
C LEU A 67 -11.49 -7.08 6.83
N PRO A 68 -10.64 -8.04 7.19
CA PRO A 68 -11.10 -9.26 7.84
C PRO A 68 -11.90 -8.97 9.13
N GLU A 69 -12.87 -9.84 9.43
CA GLU A 69 -13.66 -9.73 10.67
C GLU A 69 -12.77 -9.88 11.91
N PRO A 70 -12.90 -8.99 12.92
CA PRO A 70 -12.17 -9.08 14.17
C PRO A 70 -12.41 -10.39 14.89
N THR A 71 -11.39 -10.86 15.61
CA THR A 71 -11.44 -12.15 16.31
C THR A 71 -11.97 -12.06 17.74
N TYR A 72 -12.32 -10.87 18.23
CA TYR A 72 -12.83 -10.62 19.59
C TYR A 72 -14.10 -9.75 19.63
N TYR A 73 -14.93 -9.95 20.66
CA TYR A 73 -16.20 -9.24 20.95
C TYR A 73 -16.13 -8.51 22.29
#